data_AF-A0A399XPS4-F1
#
_entry.id   AF-A0A399XPS4-F1
#
_cell.length_a   1.000
_cell.length_b   1.000
_cell.length_c   1.000
_cell.angle_alpha   90.00
_cell.angle_beta   90.00
_cell.angle_gamma   90.00
#
_symmetry.space_group_name_H-M   'P 1'
#
loop_
_entity.id
_entity.type
_entity.pdbx_description
1 polymer ?
#
loop_
_entity_poly.entity_id
_entity_poly.type
_entity_poly.pdbx_seq_one_letter_code
_entity_poly.pdbx_strand_id
1 'polypeptide(L)' 'MRAFVAGRDWKLPVPIDRDGAVAGLYSVAVCPTTYFIANGTIRAVKLGELSSDALAAAAQSAFGSESEK' A
#
# COMPACT_ATOMS: atom_id res chain seq x y z
N MET A 1 10.52 15.29 7.06
CA MET A 1 9.51 14.49 6.32
C MET A 1 9.21 15.03 4.92
N ARG A 2 8.61 16.24 4.76
CA ARG A 2 8.30 16.80 3.42
C ARG A 2 9.53 16.92 2.51
N ALA A 3 10.64 17.46 3.02
CA ALA A 3 11.90 17.54 2.26
C ALA A 3 12.48 16.16 1.91
N PHE A 4 12.32 15.17 2.77
CA PHE A 4 12.74 13.78 2.51
C PHE A 4 11.94 13.17 1.36
N VAL A 5 10.60 13.32 1.41
CA VAL A 5 9.70 12.85 0.34
C VAL A 5 9.99 13.59 -0.97
N ALA A 6 10.13 14.92 -0.94
CA ALA A 6 10.41 15.74 -2.12
C ALA A 6 11.80 15.48 -2.74
N GLY A 7 12.76 14.99 -1.94
CA GLY A 7 14.07 14.56 -2.42
C GLY A 7 14.09 13.16 -3.05
N ARG A 8 12.97 12.45 -3.10
CA ARG A 8 12.83 11.16 -3.77
C ARG A 8 12.08 11.35 -5.09
N ASP A 9 12.47 10.60 -6.12
CA ASP A 9 11.82 10.64 -7.45
C ASP A 9 10.52 9.80 -7.50
N TRP A 10 9.76 9.77 -6.41
CA TRP A 10 8.51 9.03 -6.36
C TRP A 10 7.44 9.75 -7.17
N LYS A 11 6.83 9.04 -8.13
CA LYS A 11 5.78 9.58 -9.01
C LYS A 11 4.36 9.38 -8.47
N LEU A 12 4.21 8.50 -7.49
CA LEU A 12 2.93 8.23 -6.83
C LEU A 12 2.67 9.26 -5.72
N PRO A 13 1.40 9.58 -5.41
CA PRO A 13 1.06 10.44 -4.29
C PRO A 13 1.59 9.87 -2.96
N VAL A 14 2.18 10.72 -2.13
CA VAL A 14 2.70 10.34 -0.80
C VAL A 14 2.01 11.18 0.28
N PRO A 15 0.96 10.66 0.93
CA PRO A 15 0.35 11.33 2.08
C PRO A 15 1.28 11.30 3.29
N ILE A 16 1.16 12.30 4.17
CA ILE A 16 1.89 12.35 5.45
C ILE A 16 0.87 12.22 6.57
N ASP A 17 0.81 11.04 7.16
CA ASP A 17 0.00 10.75 8.35
C ASP A 17 0.74 11.24 9.61
N ARG A 18 0.49 12.50 10.00
CA ARG A 18 1.26 13.17 11.07
C ARG A 18 0.83 12.75 12.46
N ASP A 19 -0.45 12.50 12.64
CA ASP A 19 -1.07 12.14 13.92
C ASP A 19 -1.31 10.63 14.04
N GLY A 20 -1.02 9.87 12.97
CA GLY A 20 -1.22 8.43 12.95
C GLY A 20 -2.69 8.04 12.81
N ALA A 21 -3.58 8.98 12.45
CA ALA A 21 -5.01 8.71 12.35
C ALA A 21 -5.31 7.62 11.30
N VAL A 22 -4.61 7.66 10.16
CA VAL A 22 -4.79 6.67 9.09
C VAL A 22 -4.16 5.33 9.48
N ALA A 23 -2.94 5.34 10.03
CA ALA A 23 -2.26 4.15 10.50
C ALA A 23 -3.06 3.44 11.62
N GLY A 24 -3.65 4.21 12.54
CA GLY A 24 -4.53 3.72 13.58
C GLY A 24 -5.83 3.14 13.01
N LEU A 25 -6.48 3.83 12.07
CA LEU A 25 -7.69 3.34 11.40
C LEU A 25 -7.46 2.00 10.69
N TYR A 26 -6.30 1.84 10.06
CA TYR A 26 -5.91 0.61 9.37
C TYR A 26 -5.25 -0.44 10.29
N SER A 27 -5.13 -0.16 11.59
CA SER A 27 -4.49 -1.03 12.59
C SER A 27 -3.09 -1.49 12.17
N VAL A 28 -2.29 -0.58 11.60
CA VAL A 28 -0.92 -0.86 11.18
C VAL A 28 -0.07 -1.19 12.41
N ALA A 29 0.33 -2.45 12.55
CA ALA A 29 1.12 -2.94 13.67
C ALA A 29 2.61 -3.12 13.34
N VAL A 30 2.96 -3.30 12.06
CA VAL A 30 4.33 -3.57 11.60
C VAL A 30 4.62 -2.74 10.35
N CYS A 31 5.86 -2.28 10.20
CA CYS A 31 6.32 -1.57 9.02
C CYS A 31 7.41 -2.37 8.28
N PRO A 32 7.36 -2.43 6.93
CA PRO A 32 6.29 -1.91 6.07
C PRO A 32 5.03 -2.80 6.10
N THR A 33 3.88 -2.22 5.74
CA THR A 33 2.62 -2.92 5.48
C THR A 33 2.03 -2.42 4.16
N THR A 34 1.61 -3.34 3.30
CA THR A 34 1.04 -3.05 1.97
C THR A 34 -0.39 -3.57 1.91
N TYR A 35 -1.34 -2.68 1.64
CA TYR A 35 -2.75 -3.01 1.43
C TYR A 35 -3.09 -3.01 -0.06
N PHE A 36 -3.80 -4.03 -0.52
CA PHE A 36 -4.33 -4.12 -1.88
C PHE A 36 -5.83 -3.87 -1.81
N ILE A 37 -6.30 -2.78 -2.44
CA ILE A 37 -7.66 -2.28 -2.29
C ILE A 37 -8.29 -2.11 -3.68
N ALA A 38 -9.50 -2.63 -3.87
CA ALA A 38 -10.31 -2.43 -5.07
C ALA A 38 -11.76 -2.13 -4.67
N ASN A 39 -12.38 -1.14 -5.31
CA ASN A 39 -13.78 -0.76 -5.08
C ASN A 39 -14.11 -0.55 -3.59
N GLY A 40 -13.23 0.13 -2.86
CA GLY A 40 -13.39 0.42 -1.42
C GLY A 40 -13.19 -0.80 -0.50
N THR A 41 -12.85 -1.97 -1.03
CA THR A 41 -12.67 -3.21 -0.26
C THR A 41 -11.20 -3.61 -0.22
N ILE A 42 -10.70 -3.95 0.98
CA ILE A 42 -9.37 -4.54 1.14
C ILE A 42 -9.42 -5.99 0.61
N ARG A 43 -8.67 -6.26 -0.46
CA ARG A 43 -8.55 -7.58 -1.09
C ARG A 43 -7.43 -8.41 -0.47
N ALA A 44 -6.34 -7.77 -0.04
CA ALA A 44 -5.23 -8.43 0.63
C ALA A 44 -4.42 -7.44 1.49
N VAL A 45 -3.72 -7.99 2.49
CA VAL A 45 -2.74 -7.26 3.32
C VAL A 45 -1.44 -8.08 3.37
N LYS A 46 -0.31 -7.41 3.20
CA LYS A 46 1.02 -8.00 3.32
C LYS A 46 1.84 -7.22 4.34
N LEU A 47 2.48 -7.96 5.24
CA LEU A 47 3.31 -7.41 6.30
C LEU A 47 4.79 -7.66 5.96
N GLY A 48 5.64 -6.71 6.32
CA GLY A 48 7.07 -6.79 6.06
C GLY A 48 7.44 -6.41 4.63
N GLU A 49 8.75 -6.41 4.37
CA GLU A 49 9.31 -6.06 3.07
C GLU A 49 8.90 -7.09 2.00
N LEU A 50 8.58 -6.62 0.80
CA LEU A 50 8.25 -7.47 -0.34
C LEU A 50 9.30 -7.26 -1.43
N SER A 51 9.76 -8.36 -2.03
CA SER A 51 10.47 -8.27 -3.31
C SER A 51 9.52 -7.76 -4.40
N SER A 52 10.07 -7.21 -5.48
CA SER A 52 9.28 -6.77 -6.63
C SER A 52 8.38 -7.89 -7.18
N ASP A 53 8.91 -9.11 -7.26
CA ASP A 53 8.16 -10.27 -7.75
C ASP A 53 7.03 -10.65 -6.79
N ALA A 54 7.29 -10.62 -5.48
CA ALA A 54 6.27 -10.90 -4.48
C ALA A 54 5.15 -9.85 -4.48
N LEU A 55 5.51 -8.58 -4.68
CA LEU A 55 4.55 -7.48 -4.83
C LEU A 55 3.69 -7.65 -6.08
N ALA A 56 4.30 -7.97 -7.22
CA ALA A 56 3.59 -8.21 -8.48
C ALA A 56 2.64 -9.42 -8.38
N ALA A 57 3.11 -10.53 -7.82
CA ALA A 57 2.28 -11.73 -7.62
C ALA A 57 1.10 -11.47 -6.67
N ALA A 58 1.33 -10.69 -5.60
CA ALA A 58 0.27 -10.29 -4.68
C ALA A 58 -0.78 -9.39 -5.37
N ALA A 59 -0.34 -8.45 -6.22
CA ALA A 59 -1.24 -7.61 -7.01
C ALA A 59 -2.08 -8.45 -7.99
N GLN A 60 -1.45 -9.36 -8.75
CA GLN A 60 -2.16 -10.26 -9.67
C GLN A 60 -3.19 -11.12 -8.93
N SER A 61 -2.83 -11.65 -7.76
CA SER A 61 -3.75 -12.45 -6.95
C SER A 61 -4.92 -11.61 -6.39
N ALA A 62 -4.65 -10.35 -6.03
CA ALA A 62 -5.67 -9.44 -5.47
C ALA A 62 -6.63 -8.87 -6.52
N PHE A 63 -6.22 -8.77 -7.79
CA PHE A 63 -6.95 -8.05 -8.84
C PHE A 63 -7.24 -8.86 -10.12
N GLY A 64 -6.67 -10.04 -10.29
CA GLY A 64 -6.67 -10.81 -11.55
C GLY A 64 -8.03 -11.35 -12.03
N SER A 65 -9.12 -11.11 -11.29
CA SER A 65 -10.49 -11.49 -11.66
C SER A 65 -11.41 -10.32 -12.01
N GLU A 66 -10.92 -9.06 -11.99
CA GLU A 66 -11.71 -7.86 -12.32
C GLU A 66 -11.46 -7.31 -13.74
N SER A 67 -11.17 -8.19 -14.71
CA SER A 67 -11.25 -7.87 -16.14
C SER A 67 -12.46 -8.55 -16.75
N GLU A 68 -13.67 -8.08 -16.42
CA GLU A 68 -14.89 -8.12 -17.26
C GLU A 68 -16.07 -7.58 -16.43
N LYS A 69 -16.45 -6.32 -16.63
CA LYS A 69 -17.85 -5.88 -16.65
C LYS A 69 -17.97 -4.46 -17.19
#